data_AF-A0A3B8L064-F1
#
_entry.id   AF-A0A3B8L064-F1
#
_cell.length_a   1.000
_cell.length_b   1.000
_cell.length_c   1.000
_cell.angle_alpha   90.00
_cell.angle_beta   90.00
_cell.angle_gamma   90.00
#
_symmetry.space_group_name_H-M   'P 1'
#
loop_
_entity.id
_entity.type
_entity.pdbx_description
1 polymer ?
#
loop_
_entity_poly.entity_id
_entity_poly.type
_entity_poly.pdbx_seq_one_letter_code
_entity_poly.pdbx_strand_id
1 'polypeptide(L)'
;MRIPFSLGTLLLACLALNASAAEPTIHIRTPVTPPTWALLERQLLDTNAAACRRFFSRYFDERGFLLCVERWGGDDGPDDAPENVGGWAQLHALGAADDILTLYRKAWEGHLRQYTLAKTVEVPFARDGMYYKEFPVMFDWQHNGEGLRLFNLQGLSDYQNIRYGHRVRRYAGFYMNEDPGAPNYDPRHKIIRSMINGSRGPLMRQATGLDWAGDPIDIENRFDLGHGERNYAEMVAHFKDYNDVVGDHPLNLIATTLPLNAYMLTGNKKYRSWLIDYVDAWVDRMKRNGDIIPSNIGLDGTIGGETDGKWYGGTYGWGFTVIVPQTGDLAHRNRQHWGFVGMMNAYFLTGDDKYLDAWRKQTIRVNAQKKMIDGKPMWPRMFGDDGWYNWVPQPYSYNQLEIYYLSMKPKDRQFLENDAWLKFLDGNNDSYPEQALRRDLAEVRRRSTAMNSDTTTPDTRLADDPAKYNPAQVTALRQLMVAGLDPGRRASVWHTRLRYFDPTRRRAGIPDDC
;
A
#
# COMPACT_ATOMS: atom_id res chain seq x y z
N MET A 1 44.94 -23.17 -65.91
CA MET A 1 44.95 -24.13 -64.78
C MET A 1 43.87 -23.69 -63.80
N ARG A 2 42.85 -24.53 -63.57
CA ARG A 2 41.65 -24.20 -62.75
C ARG A 2 42.02 -24.13 -61.26
N ILE A 3 41.55 -23.12 -60.54
CA ILE A 3 40.93 -23.21 -59.19
C ILE A 3 39.95 -22.02 -59.04
N PRO A 4 38.66 -22.23 -58.71
CA PRO A 4 37.74 -21.15 -58.36
C PRO A 4 37.79 -20.87 -56.85
N PHE A 5 37.87 -19.61 -56.45
CA PHE A 5 37.74 -19.20 -55.05
C PHE A 5 36.30 -18.75 -54.76
N SER A 6 35.71 -19.39 -53.75
CA SER A 6 34.38 -19.12 -53.20
C SER A 6 34.21 -17.69 -52.69
N LEU A 7 33.03 -17.13 -52.97
CA LEU A 7 32.43 -15.99 -52.28
C LEU A 7 32.24 -16.34 -50.79
N GLY A 8 32.96 -15.65 -49.91
CA GLY A 8 32.68 -15.60 -48.47
C GLY A 8 32.03 -14.27 -48.13
N THR A 9 30.71 -14.26 -47.98
CA THR A 9 29.94 -13.10 -47.51
C THR A 9 30.17 -12.95 -46.00
N LEU A 10 31.00 -12.00 -45.57
CA LEU A 10 31.09 -11.59 -44.17
C LEU A 10 29.89 -10.70 -43.84
N LEU A 11 28.89 -11.26 -43.14
CA LEU A 11 27.89 -10.47 -42.42
C LEU A 11 28.57 -9.82 -41.21
N LEU A 12 28.95 -8.54 -41.32
CA LEU A 12 29.20 -7.72 -40.13
C LEU A 12 27.85 -7.41 -39.49
N ALA A 13 27.50 -8.15 -38.45
CA ALA A 13 26.46 -7.75 -37.52
C ALA A 13 26.95 -6.52 -36.75
N CYS A 14 26.46 -5.33 -37.11
CA CYS A 14 26.61 -4.13 -36.30
C CYS A 14 25.87 -4.35 -34.98
N LEU A 15 26.59 -4.85 -33.97
CA LEU A 15 26.20 -4.71 -32.57
C LEU A 15 26.16 -3.21 -32.27
N ALA A 16 24.96 -2.64 -32.30
CA ALA A 16 24.70 -1.34 -31.69
C ALA A 16 24.97 -1.47 -30.19
N LEU A 17 26.21 -1.21 -29.80
CA LEU A 17 26.59 -0.87 -28.44
C LEU A 17 25.78 0.39 -28.10
N ASN A 18 24.65 0.20 -27.40
CA ASN A 18 23.98 1.28 -26.70
C ASN A 18 24.97 1.79 -25.64
N ALA A 19 25.79 2.76 -26.03
CA ALA A 19 26.55 3.57 -25.10
C ALA A 19 25.50 4.29 -24.24
N SER A 20 25.24 3.76 -23.05
CA SER A 20 24.56 4.52 -22.01
C SER A 20 25.38 5.78 -21.82
N ALA A 21 24.84 6.93 -22.22
CA ALA A 21 25.42 8.20 -21.83
C ALA A 21 25.61 8.15 -20.30
N ALA A 22 26.80 8.49 -19.82
CA ALA A 22 27.05 8.58 -18.39
C ALA A 22 26.00 9.51 -17.79
N GLU A 23 25.32 9.06 -16.73
CA GLU A 23 24.31 9.88 -16.08
C GLU A 23 24.92 11.23 -15.66
N PRO A 24 24.20 12.35 -15.88
CA PRO A 24 24.72 13.67 -15.56
C PRO A 24 25.06 13.74 -14.06
N THR A 25 26.34 13.89 -13.75
CA THR A 25 26.81 14.04 -12.37
C THR A 25 26.84 15.52 -12.01
N ILE A 26 26.05 15.90 -11.01
CA ILE A 26 26.03 17.27 -10.47
C ILE A 26 26.94 17.30 -9.24
N HIS A 27 27.98 18.13 -9.28
CA HIS A 27 28.84 18.38 -8.11
C HIS A 27 28.44 19.68 -7.43
N ILE A 28 27.89 19.57 -6.22
CA ILE A 28 27.59 20.73 -5.37
C ILE A 28 28.79 20.92 -4.43
N ARG A 29 29.51 22.03 -4.58
CA ARG A 29 30.76 22.31 -3.81
C ARG A 29 30.76 23.65 -3.08
N THR A 30 29.73 24.48 -3.27
CA THR A 30 29.64 25.80 -2.66
C THR A 30 28.85 25.69 -1.36
N PRO A 31 29.45 25.96 -0.20
CA PRO A 31 28.71 26.05 1.06
C PRO A 31 27.72 27.20 0.99
N VAL A 32 26.54 27.01 1.57
CA VAL A 32 25.55 28.06 1.76
C VAL A 32 25.12 28.08 3.22
N THR A 33 24.73 29.25 3.74
CA THR A 33 24.07 29.31 5.05
C THR A 33 22.79 28.48 4.98
N PRO A 34 22.59 27.49 5.88
CA PRO A 34 21.42 26.64 5.81
C PRO A 34 20.16 27.50 6.03
N PRO A 35 19.17 27.42 5.12
CA PRO A 35 17.90 28.10 5.31
C PRO A 35 17.13 27.46 6.48
N THR A 36 16.17 28.20 7.05
CA THR A 36 15.38 27.74 8.21
C THR A 36 14.75 26.36 8.01
N TRP A 37 14.22 26.08 6.81
CA TRP A 37 13.58 24.80 6.54
C TRP A 37 14.56 23.62 6.64
N ALA A 38 15.83 23.78 6.28
CA ALA A 38 16.83 22.71 6.39
C ALA A 38 17.12 22.36 7.86
N LEU A 39 17.18 23.39 8.72
CA LEU A 39 17.29 23.21 10.17
C LEU A 39 16.04 22.53 10.77
N LEU A 40 14.86 22.86 10.25
CA LEU A 40 13.60 22.23 10.67
C LEU A 40 13.50 20.76 10.23
N GLU A 41 14.02 20.38 9.07
CA GLU A 41 14.10 18.98 8.63
C GLU A 41 14.94 18.15 9.61
N ARG A 42 16.12 18.66 10.00
CA ARG A 42 16.97 18.05 11.04
C ARG A 42 16.26 17.92 12.37
N GLN A 43 15.70 19.03 12.86
CA GLN A 43 14.95 19.03 14.10
C GLN A 43 13.80 18.01 14.07
N LEU A 44 13.10 17.87 12.94
CA LEU A 44 12.01 16.91 12.79
C LEU A 44 12.50 15.47 12.78
N LEU A 45 13.63 15.15 12.11
CA LEU A 45 14.24 13.81 12.18
C LEU A 45 14.60 13.42 13.62
N ASP A 46 15.24 14.32 14.36
CA ASP A 46 15.67 14.07 15.74
C ASP A 46 14.49 13.97 16.71
N THR A 47 13.50 14.85 16.55
CA THR A 47 12.29 14.86 17.39
C THR A 47 11.47 13.60 17.16
N ASN A 48 11.33 13.15 15.91
CA ASN A 48 10.73 11.87 15.59
C ASN A 48 11.49 10.72 16.24
N ALA A 49 12.81 10.65 16.09
CA ALA A 49 13.61 9.57 16.64
C ALA A 49 13.47 9.46 18.17
N ALA A 50 13.54 10.59 18.89
CA ALA A 50 13.33 10.63 20.33
C ALA A 50 11.92 10.15 20.73
N ALA A 51 10.88 10.57 20.01
CA ALA A 51 9.51 10.16 20.28
C ALA A 51 9.27 8.66 19.97
N CYS A 52 9.81 8.15 18.86
CA CYS A 52 9.73 6.73 18.48
C CYS A 52 10.33 5.81 19.56
N ARG A 53 11.46 6.19 20.18
CA ARG A 53 12.04 5.42 21.31
C ARG A 53 11.08 5.30 22.48
N ARG A 54 10.44 6.42 22.85
CA ARG A 54 9.46 6.46 23.95
C ARG A 54 8.22 5.62 23.62
N PHE A 55 7.74 5.72 22.38
CA PHE A 55 6.64 4.92 21.87
C PHE A 55 6.95 3.43 21.93
N PHE A 56 8.11 3.00 21.41
CA PHE A 56 8.54 1.61 21.45
C PHE A 56 8.58 1.08 22.89
N SER A 57 9.25 1.82 23.79
CA SER A 57 9.39 1.45 25.20
C SER A 57 8.05 1.30 25.94
N ARG A 58 6.98 1.94 25.44
CA ARG A 58 5.66 1.92 26.08
C ARG A 58 4.79 0.78 25.56
N TYR A 59 4.83 0.53 24.25
CA TYR A 59 3.87 -0.36 23.59
C TYR A 59 4.47 -1.70 23.18
N PHE A 60 5.78 -1.89 23.26
CA PHE A 60 6.43 -3.14 22.88
C PHE A 60 7.25 -3.71 24.03
N ASP A 61 7.28 -5.04 24.10
CA ASP A 61 8.10 -5.75 25.07
C ASP A 61 9.54 -6.02 24.57
N GLU A 62 10.33 -6.73 25.37
CA GLU A 62 11.71 -7.07 25.03
C GLU A 62 11.85 -8.03 23.83
N ARG A 63 10.79 -8.74 23.46
CA ARG A 63 10.74 -9.63 22.29
C ARG A 63 10.33 -8.87 21.03
N GLY A 64 9.87 -7.63 21.17
CA GLY A 64 9.30 -6.82 20.09
C GLY A 64 7.82 -7.13 19.85
N PHE A 65 7.14 -7.80 20.78
CA PHE A 65 5.71 -8.04 20.68
C PHE A 65 4.97 -6.76 21.04
N LEU A 66 3.92 -6.46 20.29
CA LEU A 66 3.00 -5.40 20.65
C LEU A 66 2.23 -5.83 21.91
N LEU A 67 2.17 -4.95 22.89
CA LEU A 67 1.47 -5.16 24.14
C LEU A 67 -0.03 -4.85 23.95
N CYS A 68 -0.76 -5.80 23.37
CA CYS A 68 -2.20 -5.74 23.11
C CYS A 68 -2.84 -7.12 23.26
N VAL A 69 -4.16 -7.19 23.12
CA VAL A 69 -4.87 -8.46 22.94
C VAL A 69 -4.68 -8.90 21.49
N GLU A 70 -4.03 -10.04 21.31
CA GLU A 70 -3.75 -10.62 19.98
C GLU A 70 -5.04 -11.21 19.38
N ARG A 71 -5.42 -10.74 18.20
CA ARG A 71 -6.68 -11.13 17.55
C ARG A 71 -6.54 -11.27 16.05
N TRP A 72 -7.50 -12.00 15.49
CA TRP A 72 -7.78 -12.05 14.07
C TRP A 72 -8.98 -11.15 13.80
N GLY A 73 -8.94 -10.34 12.75
CA GLY A 73 -10.11 -9.60 12.30
C GLY A 73 -9.75 -8.47 11.35
N GLY A 74 -10.76 -7.85 10.72
CA GLY A 74 -10.63 -6.63 9.94
C GLY A 74 -10.87 -5.34 10.71
N ASP A 75 -11.32 -5.45 11.96
CA ASP A 75 -11.43 -4.30 12.88
C ASP A 75 -10.17 -4.17 13.76
N ASP A 76 -9.58 -5.30 14.15
CA ASP A 76 -8.46 -5.40 15.09
C ASP A 76 -7.57 -6.59 14.75
N GLY A 77 -6.72 -6.41 13.74
CA GLY A 77 -6.09 -7.52 13.04
C GLY A 77 -4.58 -7.68 13.20
N PRO A 78 -4.04 -8.79 12.67
CA PRO A 78 -2.60 -8.97 12.47
C PRO A 78 -1.97 -7.96 11.50
N ASP A 79 -2.76 -7.22 10.73
CA ASP A 79 -2.31 -6.16 9.84
C ASP A 79 -2.15 -4.82 10.55
N ASP A 80 -2.92 -4.53 11.59
CA ASP A 80 -2.84 -3.28 12.35
C ASP A 80 -1.61 -3.23 13.27
N ALA A 81 -1.27 -4.36 13.91
CA ALA A 81 -0.16 -4.42 14.86
C ALA A 81 1.16 -3.85 14.32
N PRO A 82 1.63 -4.21 13.11
CA PRO A 82 2.89 -3.67 12.60
C PRO A 82 2.76 -2.20 12.14
N GLU A 83 1.56 -1.66 11.92
CA GLU A 83 1.38 -0.23 11.56
C GLU A 83 1.77 0.75 12.67
N ASN A 84 1.85 0.26 13.92
CA ASN A 84 2.39 1.02 15.05
C ASN A 84 3.82 1.50 14.83
N VAL A 85 4.57 0.88 13.90
CA VAL A 85 5.91 1.33 13.47
C VAL A 85 5.95 1.82 12.01
N GLY A 86 4.78 2.18 11.45
CA GLY A 86 4.66 2.78 10.13
C GLY A 86 5.48 4.08 10.02
N GLY A 87 6.22 4.22 8.91
CA GLY A 87 7.08 5.38 8.64
C GLY A 87 8.50 5.32 9.20
N TRP A 88 8.83 4.35 10.07
CA TRP A 88 10.13 4.31 10.75
C TRP A 88 11.27 3.94 9.81
N ALA A 89 11.04 3.00 8.88
CA ALA A 89 12.00 2.70 7.82
C ALA A 89 12.25 3.90 6.90
N GLN A 90 11.26 4.77 6.69
CA GLN A 90 11.40 6.00 5.91
C GLN A 90 12.18 7.06 6.67
N LEU A 91 11.91 7.26 7.98
CA LEU A 91 12.71 8.14 8.83
C LEU A 91 14.19 7.78 8.76
N HIS A 92 14.53 6.51 8.93
CA HIS A 92 15.91 6.06 8.79
C HIS A 92 16.45 6.32 7.38
N ALA A 93 15.70 5.97 6.33
CA ALA A 93 16.12 6.19 4.94
C ALA A 93 16.30 7.67 4.57
N LEU A 94 15.71 8.59 5.34
CA LEU A 94 15.85 10.03 5.21
C LEU A 94 17.02 10.61 6.01
N GLY A 95 17.56 9.86 6.98
CA GLY A 95 18.71 10.28 7.79
C GLY A 95 18.50 10.24 9.29
N ALA A 96 17.35 9.79 9.80
CA ALA A 96 17.17 9.59 11.25
C ALA A 96 18.15 8.53 11.80
N ALA A 97 18.33 8.53 13.12
CA ALA A 97 19.29 7.67 13.83
C ALA A 97 19.12 6.15 13.55
N ASP A 98 20.24 5.43 13.53
CA ASP A 98 20.32 3.99 13.20
C ASP A 98 19.52 3.09 14.16
N ASP A 99 19.32 3.54 15.39
CA ASP A 99 18.53 2.80 16.37
C ASP A 99 17.03 2.79 16.03
N ILE A 100 16.53 3.72 15.21
CA ILE A 100 15.16 3.68 14.67
C ILE A 100 14.97 2.47 13.77
N LEU A 101 15.97 2.15 12.92
CA LEU A 101 15.94 0.93 12.12
C LEU A 101 16.03 -0.32 13.01
N THR A 102 16.80 -0.25 14.10
CA THR A 102 16.92 -1.35 15.06
C THR A 102 15.60 -1.65 15.75
N LEU A 103 14.91 -0.63 16.25
CA LEU A 103 13.59 -0.77 16.87
C LEU A 103 12.54 -1.23 15.88
N TYR A 104 12.54 -0.67 14.66
CA TYR A 104 11.68 -1.14 13.56
C TYR A 104 11.85 -2.65 13.30
N ARG A 105 13.10 -3.11 13.13
CA ARG A 105 13.38 -4.55 12.92
C ARG A 105 12.89 -5.38 14.10
N LYS A 106 13.09 -4.91 15.33
CA LYS A 106 12.65 -5.61 16.53
C LYS A 106 11.12 -5.76 16.56
N ALA A 107 10.38 -4.69 16.29
CA ALA A 107 8.91 -4.75 16.15
C ALA A 107 8.48 -5.69 15.02
N TRP A 108 9.13 -5.61 13.84
CA TRP A 108 8.77 -6.46 12.71
C TRP A 108 9.04 -7.95 12.96
N GLU A 109 10.21 -8.32 13.46
CA GLU A 109 10.52 -9.72 13.81
C GLU A 109 9.63 -10.22 14.96
N GLY A 110 9.35 -9.33 15.94
CA GLY A 110 8.42 -9.59 17.03
C GLY A 110 7.01 -9.87 16.52
N HIS A 111 6.47 -9.01 15.66
CA HIS A 111 5.17 -9.15 14.99
C HIS A 111 5.03 -10.49 14.26
N LEU A 112 6.00 -10.81 13.38
CA LEU A 112 5.98 -12.06 12.63
C LEU A 112 5.92 -13.29 13.55
N ARG A 113 6.65 -13.26 14.67
CA ARG A 113 6.62 -14.34 15.65
C ARG A 113 5.32 -14.33 16.47
N GLN A 114 4.88 -13.16 16.93
CA GLN A 114 3.68 -12.97 17.74
C GLN A 114 2.46 -13.55 17.02
N TYR A 115 2.23 -13.15 15.78
CA TYR A 115 1.07 -13.62 15.02
C TYR A 115 1.23 -15.00 14.39
N THR A 116 2.45 -15.57 14.40
CA THR A 116 2.62 -17.01 14.16
C THR A 116 2.17 -17.83 15.38
N LEU A 117 2.34 -17.30 16.60
CA LEU A 117 1.93 -17.95 17.84
C LEU A 117 0.44 -17.73 18.16
N ALA A 118 -0.08 -16.55 17.84
CA ALA A 118 -1.49 -16.20 18.00
C ALA A 118 -2.36 -17.08 17.10
N LYS A 119 -3.43 -17.62 17.67
CA LYS A 119 -4.32 -18.61 17.03
C LYS A 119 -5.76 -18.28 17.31
N THR A 120 -6.61 -18.66 16.39
CA THR A 120 -8.06 -18.64 16.57
C THR A 120 -8.57 -20.02 16.99
N VAL A 121 -9.78 -20.05 17.52
CA VAL A 121 -10.58 -21.24 17.82
C VAL A 121 -11.71 -21.36 16.80
N GLU A 122 -12.40 -20.28 16.50
CA GLU A 122 -13.62 -20.29 15.66
C GLU A 122 -13.29 -20.09 14.19
N VAL A 123 -12.32 -19.24 13.85
CA VAL A 123 -11.89 -19.02 12.46
C VAL A 123 -10.98 -20.15 11.97
N PRO A 124 -11.40 -21.04 11.05
CA PRO A 124 -10.66 -22.29 10.81
C PRO A 124 -9.26 -22.11 10.22
N PHE A 125 -9.06 -21.14 9.32
CA PHE A 125 -7.79 -20.98 8.60
C PHE A 125 -6.67 -20.33 9.44
N ALA A 126 -6.99 -19.79 10.63
CA ALA A 126 -6.03 -19.18 11.56
C ALA A 126 -5.80 -20.02 12.85
N ARG A 127 -6.35 -21.23 12.94
CA ARG A 127 -6.18 -22.15 14.10
C ARG A 127 -4.74 -22.60 14.33
N ASP A 128 -3.96 -22.66 13.26
CA ASP A 128 -2.55 -23.08 13.28
C ASP A 128 -1.58 -21.89 13.30
N GLY A 129 -2.07 -20.69 13.61
CA GLY A 129 -1.32 -19.45 13.56
C GLY A 129 -1.97 -18.49 12.57
N MET A 130 -2.12 -17.22 12.95
CA MET A 130 -2.63 -16.16 12.07
C MET A 130 -1.63 -15.83 10.94
N TYR A 131 -0.34 -16.08 11.18
CA TYR A 131 0.73 -16.05 10.18
C TYR A 131 1.28 -17.45 9.94
N TYR A 132 1.54 -17.75 8.67
CA TYR A 132 2.22 -18.96 8.24
C TYR A 132 3.31 -18.59 7.25
N LYS A 133 4.49 -19.19 7.38
CA LYS A 133 5.68 -18.83 6.58
C LYS A 133 5.96 -17.31 6.58
N GLU A 134 5.74 -16.68 7.74
CA GLU A 134 5.92 -15.25 7.99
C GLU A 134 4.97 -14.33 7.18
N PHE A 135 3.81 -14.81 6.73
CA PHE A 135 2.84 -13.99 5.98
C PHE A 135 1.41 -14.35 6.42
N PRO A 136 0.45 -13.41 6.38
CA PRO A 136 -0.94 -13.67 6.74
C PRO A 136 -1.48 -14.95 6.09
N VAL A 137 -2.20 -15.79 6.84
CA VAL A 137 -2.70 -17.07 6.31
C VAL A 137 -3.63 -16.86 5.12
N MET A 138 -4.64 -15.98 5.27
CA MET A 138 -5.59 -15.57 4.25
C MET A 138 -6.25 -14.25 4.68
N PHE A 139 -6.15 -13.17 3.92
CA PHE A 139 -6.99 -11.98 4.11
C PHE A 139 -7.07 -11.16 2.83
N ASP A 140 -7.83 -10.06 2.78
CA ASP A 140 -7.87 -9.22 1.60
C ASP A 140 -6.70 -8.22 1.51
N TRP A 141 -6.49 -7.67 0.31
CA TRP A 141 -5.36 -6.80 0.04
C TRP A 141 -5.48 -5.35 0.52
N GLN A 142 -6.64 -4.93 1.04
CA GLN A 142 -6.71 -3.72 1.86
C GLN A 142 -5.85 -3.92 3.12
N HIS A 143 -6.20 -4.93 3.91
CA HIS A 143 -5.58 -5.24 5.19
C HIS A 143 -4.17 -5.84 5.04
N ASN A 144 -3.96 -6.81 4.14
CA ASN A 144 -2.59 -7.25 3.83
C ASN A 144 -1.72 -6.07 3.37
N GLY A 145 -2.32 -5.12 2.64
CA GLY A 145 -1.64 -3.91 2.20
C GLY A 145 -1.26 -2.97 3.36
N GLU A 146 -2.14 -2.83 4.33
CA GLU A 146 -1.97 -2.06 5.56
C GLU A 146 -0.78 -2.59 6.37
N GLY A 147 -0.74 -3.91 6.65
CA GLY A 147 0.38 -4.51 7.36
C GLY A 147 1.69 -4.56 6.56
N LEU A 148 1.65 -4.73 5.24
CA LEU A 148 2.87 -4.86 4.42
C LEU A 148 3.48 -3.52 3.99
N ARG A 149 2.79 -2.39 4.22
CA ARG A 149 3.30 -1.05 3.88
C ARG A 149 4.66 -0.74 4.48
N LEU A 150 4.98 -1.31 5.64
CA LEU A 150 6.28 -1.12 6.26
C LEU A 150 7.34 -2.06 5.71
N PHE A 151 7.01 -3.35 5.53
CA PHE A 151 7.91 -4.34 4.95
C PHE A 151 8.36 -3.94 3.54
N ASN A 152 7.43 -3.43 2.73
CA ASN A 152 7.73 -3.00 1.37
C ASN A 152 8.70 -1.81 1.30
N LEU A 153 8.89 -1.10 2.41
CA LEU A 153 9.80 0.05 2.51
C LEU A 153 11.11 -0.28 3.24
N GLN A 154 11.23 -1.46 3.88
CA GLN A 154 12.44 -1.85 4.60
C GLN A 154 13.69 -1.84 3.71
N GLY A 155 13.58 -2.26 2.45
CA GLY A 155 14.69 -2.28 1.49
C GLY A 155 15.35 -0.91 1.24
N LEU A 156 14.66 0.20 1.54
CA LEU A 156 15.25 1.54 1.46
C LEU A 156 16.39 1.75 2.46
N SER A 157 16.33 1.04 3.58
CA SER A 157 17.27 1.16 4.69
C SER A 157 18.12 -0.09 4.88
N ASP A 158 17.63 -1.25 4.42
CA ASP A 158 18.13 -2.56 4.84
C ASP A 158 18.16 -3.60 3.71
N TYR A 159 18.49 -3.17 2.49
CA TYR A 159 18.49 -4.04 1.32
C TYR A 159 19.44 -5.25 1.42
N GLN A 160 20.48 -5.17 2.26
CA GLN A 160 21.47 -6.26 2.44
C GLN A 160 21.03 -7.32 3.45
N ASN A 161 19.90 -7.14 4.13
CA ASN A 161 19.42 -8.10 5.11
C ASN A 161 18.98 -9.41 4.45
N ILE A 162 19.67 -10.49 4.83
CA ILE A 162 19.46 -11.83 4.26
C ILE A 162 18.04 -12.34 4.54
N ARG A 163 17.52 -12.16 5.77
CA ARG A 163 16.15 -12.57 6.12
C ARG A 163 15.11 -11.81 5.33
N TYR A 164 15.30 -10.49 5.21
CA TYR A 164 14.47 -9.65 4.34
C TYR A 164 14.48 -10.17 2.90
N GLY A 165 15.66 -10.48 2.35
CA GLY A 165 15.78 -11.06 1.02
C GLY A 165 15.04 -12.39 0.85
N HIS A 166 15.12 -13.30 1.83
CA HIS A 166 14.35 -14.54 1.79
C HIS A 166 12.84 -14.28 1.78
N ARG A 167 12.35 -13.36 2.62
CA ARG A 167 10.93 -12.97 2.66
C ARG A 167 10.45 -12.35 1.36
N VAL A 168 11.19 -11.41 0.81
CA VAL A 168 10.84 -10.75 -0.47
C VAL A 168 10.62 -11.78 -1.58
N ARG A 169 11.50 -12.80 -1.69
CA ARG A 169 11.36 -13.87 -2.69
C ARG A 169 10.18 -14.79 -2.37
N ARG A 170 10.03 -15.19 -1.11
CA ARG A 170 8.96 -16.09 -0.65
C ARG A 170 7.57 -15.47 -0.82
N TYR A 171 7.39 -14.21 -0.42
CA TYR A 171 6.11 -13.53 -0.52
C TYR A 171 5.69 -13.36 -1.99
N ALA A 172 6.62 -12.98 -2.87
CA ALA A 172 6.34 -13.00 -4.31
C ALA A 172 5.99 -14.42 -4.81
N GLY A 173 6.68 -15.45 -4.30
CA GLY A 173 6.42 -16.85 -4.61
C GLY A 173 5.00 -17.33 -4.30
N PHE A 174 4.34 -16.79 -3.27
CA PHE A 174 2.93 -17.09 -2.95
C PHE A 174 1.95 -16.66 -4.04
N TYR A 175 2.32 -15.71 -4.90
CA TYR A 175 1.47 -15.23 -6.00
C TYR A 175 1.98 -15.67 -7.37
N MET A 176 3.16 -16.27 -7.43
CA MET A 176 3.80 -16.75 -8.67
C MET A 176 3.75 -18.27 -8.83
N ASN A 177 2.96 -18.96 -7.98
CA ASN A 177 2.86 -20.43 -7.93
C ASN A 177 4.21 -21.11 -7.66
N GLU A 178 5.09 -20.46 -6.91
CA GLU A 178 6.39 -21.06 -6.49
C GLU A 178 6.26 -21.83 -5.17
N ASP A 179 5.14 -21.65 -4.46
CA ASP A 179 4.80 -22.39 -3.25
C ASP A 179 3.53 -23.23 -3.48
N PRO A 180 3.60 -24.58 -3.48
CA PRO A 180 2.45 -25.43 -3.70
C PRO A 180 1.40 -25.34 -2.58
N GLY A 181 1.76 -24.82 -1.40
CA GLY A 181 0.84 -24.59 -0.28
C GLY A 181 0.06 -23.28 -0.38
N ALA A 182 0.36 -22.43 -1.37
CA ALA A 182 -0.32 -21.15 -1.59
C ALA A 182 -0.72 -20.99 -3.07
N PRO A 183 -1.69 -21.79 -3.58
CA PRO A 183 -2.11 -21.76 -4.98
C PRO A 183 -3.04 -20.56 -5.27
N ASN A 184 -2.56 -19.34 -5.01
CA ASN A 184 -3.32 -18.09 -5.13
C ASN A 184 -3.56 -17.68 -6.57
N TYR A 185 -2.66 -18.05 -7.50
CA TYR A 185 -2.66 -17.53 -8.86
C TYR A 185 -3.02 -18.60 -9.90
N ASP A 186 -3.87 -18.24 -10.85
CA ASP A 186 -4.12 -19.03 -12.06
C ASP A 186 -3.39 -18.39 -13.26
N PRO A 187 -2.36 -19.05 -13.82
CA PRO A 187 -1.60 -18.51 -14.94
C PRO A 187 -2.35 -18.56 -16.28
N ARG A 188 -3.40 -19.39 -16.41
CA ARG A 188 -4.18 -19.50 -17.65
C ARG A 188 -5.05 -18.26 -17.85
N HIS A 189 -5.81 -17.90 -16.84
CA HIS A 189 -6.69 -16.73 -16.89
C HIS A 189 -6.03 -15.46 -16.34
N LYS A 190 -4.81 -15.56 -15.79
CA LYS A 190 -4.06 -14.46 -15.18
C LYS A 190 -4.87 -13.77 -14.09
N ILE A 191 -5.30 -14.56 -13.11
CA ILE A 191 -6.13 -14.11 -11.99
C ILE A 191 -5.53 -14.53 -10.66
N ILE A 192 -5.68 -13.70 -9.64
CA ILE A 192 -5.62 -14.15 -8.25
C ILE A 192 -7.02 -14.66 -7.89
N ARG A 193 -7.11 -15.90 -7.41
CA ARG A 193 -8.34 -16.72 -7.43
C ARG A 193 -9.40 -16.33 -6.40
N SER A 194 -9.06 -15.45 -5.47
CA SER A 194 -9.97 -14.92 -4.44
C SER A 194 -9.47 -13.56 -3.98
N MET A 195 -10.38 -12.67 -3.59
CA MET A 195 -10.08 -11.44 -2.88
C MET A 195 -9.43 -11.72 -1.52
N ILE A 196 -9.84 -12.79 -0.83
CA ILE A 196 -9.23 -13.27 0.42
C ILE A 196 -8.20 -14.34 0.07
N ASN A 197 -6.92 -14.04 0.28
CA ASN A 197 -5.81 -14.91 -0.10
C ASN A 197 -4.58 -14.71 0.80
N GLY A 198 -3.61 -15.63 0.74
CA GLY A 198 -2.40 -15.51 1.55
C GLY A 198 -1.48 -16.71 1.49
N SER A 199 -0.70 -16.92 2.54
CA SER A 199 0.33 -17.98 2.61
C SER A 199 -0.22 -19.40 2.69
N ARG A 200 -1.54 -19.55 2.91
CA ARG A 200 -2.26 -20.83 2.85
C ARG A 200 -3.20 -20.95 1.64
N GLY A 201 -3.07 -20.03 0.67
CA GLY A 201 -3.88 -20.04 -0.55
C GLY A 201 -5.12 -19.15 -0.47
N PRO A 202 -6.01 -19.26 -1.47
CA PRO A 202 -7.23 -18.47 -1.57
C PRO A 202 -8.39 -19.06 -0.76
N LEU A 203 -9.25 -18.22 -0.20
CA LEU A 203 -10.54 -18.65 0.35
C LEU A 203 -11.52 -18.91 -0.80
N MET A 204 -11.82 -20.19 -1.06
CA MET A 204 -12.62 -20.66 -2.21
C MET A 204 -14.08 -20.95 -1.83
N ARG A 205 -14.66 -20.08 -1.01
CA ARG A 205 -16.08 -20.07 -0.63
C ARG A 205 -16.49 -18.64 -0.30
N GLN A 206 -17.79 -18.40 -0.20
CA GLN A 206 -18.27 -17.16 0.40
C GLN A 206 -17.70 -17.00 1.82
N ALA A 207 -17.23 -15.79 2.11
CA ALA A 207 -16.82 -15.42 3.45
C ALA A 207 -18.05 -15.19 4.35
N THR A 208 -17.84 -15.36 5.64
CA THR A 208 -18.84 -15.16 6.69
C THR A 208 -18.42 -13.97 7.55
N GLY A 209 -19.35 -13.36 8.28
CA GLY A 209 -19.00 -12.30 9.22
C GLY A 209 -17.92 -12.73 10.23
N LEU A 210 -17.87 -14.02 10.60
CA LEU A 210 -16.85 -14.58 11.49
C LEU A 210 -15.45 -14.60 10.85
N ASP A 211 -15.34 -14.86 9.54
CA ASP A 211 -14.04 -14.85 8.84
C ASP A 211 -13.38 -13.46 8.90
N TRP A 212 -14.19 -12.40 9.06
CA TRP A 212 -13.77 -11.01 9.18
C TRP A 212 -13.69 -10.50 10.62
N ALA A 213 -14.60 -10.90 11.51
CA ALA A 213 -14.65 -10.40 12.88
C ALA A 213 -13.69 -11.15 13.83
N GLY A 214 -13.27 -12.37 13.48
CA GLY A 214 -12.47 -13.20 14.37
C GLY A 214 -13.27 -13.86 15.48
N ASP A 215 -12.56 -14.44 16.45
CA ASP A 215 -13.17 -15.11 17.59
C ASP A 215 -13.92 -14.13 18.54
N PRO A 216 -14.89 -14.59 19.34
CA PRO A 216 -15.60 -13.72 20.30
C PRO A 216 -14.70 -12.95 21.28
N ILE A 217 -15.09 -11.71 21.59
CA ILE A 217 -14.53 -10.88 22.69
C ILE A 217 -15.58 -10.10 23.45
N ASP A 218 -15.27 -9.83 24.71
CA ASP A 218 -16.01 -8.89 25.55
C ASP A 218 -15.61 -7.46 25.20
N ILE A 219 -16.43 -6.78 24.40
CA ILE A 219 -16.18 -5.39 23.94
C ILE A 219 -16.63 -4.37 24.98
N GLU A 220 -17.82 -4.56 25.54
CA GLU A 220 -18.46 -3.58 26.40
C GLU A 220 -17.57 -3.22 27.61
N ASN A 221 -17.32 -1.93 27.80
CA ASN A 221 -16.47 -1.38 28.86
C ASN A 221 -15.00 -1.84 28.84
N ARG A 222 -14.52 -2.44 27.74
CA ARG A 222 -13.15 -2.96 27.62
C ARG A 222 -12.38 -2.42 26.43
N PHE A 223 -13.03 -2.27 25.27
CA PHE A 223 -12.40 -1.80 24.04
C PHE A 223 -13.24 -0.72 23.36
N ASP A 224 -12.56 0.19 22.66
CA ASP A 224 -13.18 1.22 21.81
C ASP A 224 -12.97 0.85 20.34
N LEU A 225 -13.96 0.22 19.70
CA LEU A 225 -13.84 -0.22 18.30
C LEU A 225 -13.95 0.95 17.31
N GLY A 226 -13.07 0.97 16.30
CA GLY A 226 -12.95 2.06 15.34
C GLY A 226 -14.18 2.33 14.47
N HIS A 227 -15.07 1.34 14.33
CA HIS A 227 -16.35 1.46 13.62
C HIS A 227 -17.55 1.71 14.54
N GLY A 228 -17.34 1.70 15.87
CA GLY A 228 -18.34 2.08 16.88
C GLY A 228 -19.23 0.95 17.39
N GLU A 229 -18.94 -0.31 17.06
CA GLU A 229 -19.61 -1.51 17.60
C GLU A 229 -19.62 -1.50 19.12
N ARG A 230 -20.77 -1.81 19.70
CA ARG A 230 -20.97 -1.81 21.16
C ARG A 230 -20.79 -3.20 21.78
N ASN A 231 -20.86 -4.24 20.95
CA ASN A 231 -20.78 -5.64 21.37
C ASN A 231 -20.35 -6.51 20.18
N TYR A 232 -20.00 -7.77 20.48
CA TYR A 232 -19.47 -8.69 19.48
C TYR A 232 -20.50 -9.09 18.41
N ALA A 233 -21.79 -9.09 18.74
CA ALA A 233 -22.83 -9.36 17.74
C ALA A 233 -22.90 -8.25 16.68
N GLU A 234 -22.71 -6.99 17.07
CA GLU A 234 -22.59 -5.86 16.12
C GLU A 234 -21.33 -5.98 15.27
N MET A 235 -20.21 -6.40 15.85
CA MET A 235 -18.95 -6.66 15.13
C MET A 235 -19.12 -7.74 14.06
N VAL A 236 -19.75 -8.86 14.37
CA VAL A 236 -20.05 -9.89 13.36
C VAL A 236 -21.07 -9.38 12.34
N ALA A 237 -22.09 -8.64 12.77
CA ALA A 237 -23.13 -8.09 11.90
C ALA A 237 -22.58 -7.04 10.92
N HIS A 238 -21.51 -6.33 11.29
CA HIS A 238 -20.81 -5.39 10.41
C HIS A 238 -20.36 -6.06 9.11
N PHE A 239 -19.88 -7.29 9.22
CA PHE A 239 -19.33 -8.05 8.11
C PHE A 239 -20.33 -9.03 7.46
N LYS A 240 -21.62 -8.97 7.83
CA LYS A 240 -22.63 -9.93 7.35
C LYS A 240 -22.73 -9.98 5.83
N ASP A 241 -22.52 -8.84 5.15
CA ASP A 241 -22.64 -8.67 3.70
C ASP A 241 -21.29 -8.82 2.96
N TYR A 242 -20.19 -9.11 3.67
CA TYR A 242 -18.84 -9.22 3.11
C TYR A 242 -18.56 -10.65 2.61
N ASN A 243 -19.45 -11.19 1.78
CA ASN A 243 -19.46 -12.61 1.46
C ASN A 243 -18.78 -12.94 0.12
N ASP A 244 -19.03 -12.13 -0.90
CA ASP A 244 -18.64 -12.40 -2.28
C ASP A 244 -17.16 -12.06 -2.53
N VAL A 245 -16.31 -13.02 -2.16
CA VAL A 245 -14.84 -12.88 -2.21
C VAL A 245 -14.16 -13.79 -3.24
N VAL A 246 -14.87 -14.75 -3.84
CA VAL A 246 -14.30 -15.67 -4.84
C VAL A 246 -14.07 -14.93 -6.16
N GLY A 247 -12.98 -15.26 -6.85
CA GLY A 247 -12.57 -14.60 -8.09
C GLY A 247 -11.56 -13.48 -7.85
N ASP A 248 -11.07 -12.90 -8.95
CA ASP A 248 -10.13 -11.78 -8.87
C ASP A 248 -10.85 -10.47 -8.59
N HIS A 249 -10.18 -9.60 -7.85
CA HIS A 249 -10.70 -8.31 -7.42
C HIS A 249 -9.61 -7.24 -7.57
N PRO A 250 -9.92 -5.97 -7.92
CA PRO A 250 -8.90 -4.94 -8.08
C PRO A 250 -7.98 -4.69 -6.88
N LEU A 251 -8.40 -5.01 -5.66
CA LEU A 251 -7.50 -4.99 -4.49
C LEU A 251 -6.28 -5.90 -4.68
N ASN A 252 -6.42 -7.04 -5.37
CA ASN A 252 -5.32 -7.96 -5.64
C ASN A 252 -4.21 -7.34 -6.51
N LEU A 253 -4.46 -6.23 -7.22
CA LEU A 253 -3.40 -5.48 -7.91
C LEU A 253 -2.34 -4.93 -6.95
N ILE A 254 -2.66 -4.75 -5.66
CA ILE A 254 -1.67 -4.36 -4.64
C ILE A 254 -0.60 -5.46 -4.46
N ALA A 255 -0.96 -6.73 -4.65
CA ALA A 255 -0.03 -7.87 -4.54
C ALA A 255 1.18 -7.73 -5.46
N THR A 256 1.04 -6.99 -6.57
CA THR A 256 2.14 -6.72 -7.51
C THR A 256 3.33 -6.00 -6.88
N THR A 257 3.17 -5.35 -5.72
CA THR A 257 4.32 -4.77 -5.02
C THR A 257 5.31 -5.84 -4.54
N LEU A 258 4.83 -7.06 -4.25
CA LEU A 258 5.70 -8.17 -3.82
C LEU A 258 6.73 -8.56 -4.90
N PRO A 259 6.34 -8.93 -6.14
CA PRO A 259 7.30 -9.17 -7.22
C PRO A 259 8.05 -7.90 -7.62
N LEU A 260 7.48 -6.70 -7.51
CA LEU A 260 8.26 -5.47 -7.75
C LEU A 260 9.46 -5.36 -6.80
N ASN A 261 9.25 -5.56 -5.49
CA ASN A 261 10.33 -5.59 -4.50
C ASN A 261 11.34 -6.69 -4.79
N ALA A 262 10.88 -7.87 -5.18
CA ALA A 262 11.77 -8.97 -5.56
C ALA A 262 12.59 -8.66 -6.81
N TYR A 263 12.01 -7.99 -7.81
CA TYR A 263 12.73 -7.51 -8.98
C TYR A 263 13.79 -6.47 -8.61
N MET A 264 13.43 -5.44 -7.84
CA MET A 264 14.37 -4.38 -7.42
C MET A 264 15.54 -4.92 -6.61
N LEU A 265 15.30 -5.94 -5.77
CA LEU A 265 16.34 -6.54 -4.94
C LEU A 265 17.26 -7.50 -5.71
N THR A 266 16.72 -8.23 -6.69
CA THR A 266 17.42 -9.38 -7.30
C THR A 266 17.80 -9.21 -8.77
N GLY A 267 17.17 -8.28 -9.47
CA GLY A 267 17.28 -8.13 -10.92
C GLY A 267 16.67 -9.29 -11.73
N ASN A 268 16.05 -10.30 -11.09
CA ASN A 268 15.54 -11.46 -11.81
C ASN A 268 14.26 -11.11 -12.59
N LYS A 269 14.35 -11.23 -13.92
CA LYS A 269 13.30 -10.83 -14.87
C LYS A 269 11.96 -11.55 -14.68
N LYS A 270 11.91 -12.74 -14.05
CA LYS A 270 10.66 -13.47 -13.82
C LYS A 270 9.63 -12.64 -13.05
N TYR A 271 10.09 -11.87 -12.06
CA TYR A 271 9.25 -11.02 -11.23
C TYR A 271 8.63 -9.88 -12.04
N ARG A 272 9.44 -9.22 -12.86
CA ARG A 272 9.01 -8.19 -13.80
C ARG A 272 7.97 -8.73 -14.79
N SER A 273 8.25 -9.87 -15.42
CA SER A 273 7.37 -10.47 -16.42
C SER A 273 6.00 -10.82 -15.84
N TRP A 274 5.97 -11.52 -14.70
CA TRP A 274 4.71 -11.87 -14.03
C TRP A 274 3.88 -10.63 -13.69
N LEU A 275 4.51 -9.59 -13.13
CA LEU A 275 3.83 -8.35 -12.77
C LEU A 275 3.17 -7.69 -13.98
N ILE A 276 3.94 -7.50 -15.05
CA ILE A 276 3.45 -6.87 -16.28
C ILE A 276 2.32 -7.70 -16.90
N ASP A 277 2.48 -9.03 -16.98
CA ASP A 277 1.47 -9.93 -17.55
C ASP A 277 0.14 -9.86 -16.79
N TYR A 278 0.20 -9.78 -15.45
CA TYR A 278 -0.98 -9.69 -14.60
C TYR A 278 -1.68 -8.33 -14.72
N VAL A 279 -0.92 -7.23 -14.70
CA VAL A 279 -1.49 -5.88 -14.83
C VAL A 279 -2.04 -5.63 -16.24
N ASP A 280 -1.39 -6.13 -17.29
CA ASP A 280 -1.90 -6.05 -18.66
C ASP A 280 -3.26 -6.73 -18.81
N ALA A 281 -3.47 -7.88 -18.15
CA ALA A 281 -4.77 -8.54 -18.14
C ALA A 281 -5.87 -7.67 -17.50
N TRP A 282 -5.55 -6.92 -16.45
CA TRP A 282 -6.46 -5.94 -15.84
C TRP A 282 -6.75 -4.75 -16.75
N VAL A 283 -5.74 -4.18 -17.41
CA VAL A 283 -5.94 -3.10 -18.40
C VAL A 283 -6.85 -3.58 -19.54
N ASP A 284 -6.68 -4.81 -20.02
CA ASP A 284 -7.54 -5.36 -21.07
C ASP A 284 -8.97 -5.64 -20.59
N ARG A 285 -9.16 -6.05 -19.33
CA ARG A 285 -10.49 -6.17 -18.71
C ARG A 285 -11.18 -4.81 -18.60
N MET A 286 -10.45 -3.75 -18.22
CA MET A 286 -10.99 -2.39 -18.22
C MET A 286 -11.51 -2.00 -19.61
N LYS A 287 -10.71 -2.20 -20.67
CA LYS A 287 -11.13 -1.90 -22.05
C LYS A 287 -12.40 -2.67 -22.45
N ARG A 288 -12.47 -3.97 -22.13
CA ARG A 288 -13.65 -4.81 -22.41
C ARG A 288 -14.87 -4.40 -21.61
N ASN A 289 -14.69 -3.73 -20.47
CA ASN A 289 -15.74 -3.25 -19.58
C ASN A 289 -16.01 -1.74 -19.75
N GLY A 290 -15.85 -1.20 -20.97
CA GLY A 290 -16.16 0.20 -21.27
C GLY A 290 -15.22 1.22 -20.63
N ASP A 291 -13.94 0.85 -20.47
CA ASP A 291 -12.89 1.61 -19.80
C ASP A 291 -13.09 1.81 -18.29
N ILE A 292 -13.90 0.96 -17.64
CA ILE A 292 -14.11 0.95 -16.19
C ILE A 292 -13.58 -0.35 -15.62
N ILE A 293 -12.80 -0.29 -14.54
CA ILE A 293 -12.30 -1.48 -13.87
C ILE A 293 -13.46 -2.32 -13.32
N PRO A 294 -13.62 -3.59 -13.73
CA PRO A 294 -14.61 -4.46 -13.12
C PRO A 294 -14.19 -4.84 -11.71
N SER A 295 -15.17 -5.09 -10.85
CA SER A 295 -14.96 -5.47 -9.44
C SER A 295 -14.76 -6.97 -9.23
N ASN A 296 -15.22 -7.81 -10.15
CA ASN A 296 -15.06 -9.26 -10.05
C ASN A 296 -14.63 -9.86 -11.39
N ILE A 297 -13.67 -10.78 -11.36
CA ILE A 297 -13.33 -11.66 -12.48
C ILE A 297 -13.49 -13.12 -12.02
N GLY A 298 -14.30 -13.87 -12.76
CA GLY A 298 -14.56 -15.29 -12.61
C GLY A 298 -13.30 -16.15 -12.61
N LEU A 299 -13.39 -17.34 -12.02
CA LEU A 299 -12.33 -18.36 -12.07
C LEU A 299 -12.02 -18.84 -13.49
N ASP A 300 -12.94 -18.63 -14.43
CA ASP A 300 -12.81 -18.87 -15.86
C ASP A 300 -12.30 -17.65 -16.66
N GLY A 301 -12.01 -16.52 -15.98
CA GLY A 301 -11.58 -15.26 -16.59
C GLY A 301 -12.72 -14.35 -17.07
N THR A 302 -13.98 -14.74 -16.86
CA THR A 302 -15.16 -13.96 -17.27
C THR A 302 -15.38 -12.75 -16.35
N ILE A 303 -15.74 -11.59 -16.90
CA ILE A 303 -16.03 -10.39 -16.09
C ILE A 303 -17.35 -10.59 -15.33
N GLY A 304 -17.33 -10.43 -14.00
CA GLY A 304 -18.48 -10.67 -13.12
C GLY A 304 -18.83 -12.15 -12.93
N GLY A 305 -17.92 -13.07 -13.28
CA GLY A 305 -18.20 -14.51 -13.33
C GLY A 305 -18.64 -15.14 -12.01
N GLU A 306 -18.12 -14.66 -10.87
CA GLU A 306 -18.53 -15.15 -9.53
C GLU A 306 -19.67 -14.31 -8.91
N THR A 307 -20.24 -13.38 -9.68
CA THR A 307 -21.26 -12.44 -9.21
C THR A 307 -22.39 -12.33 -10.24
N ASP A 308 -22.82 -13.46 -10.81
CA ASP A 308 -23.94 -13.57 -11.76
C ASP A 308 -23.85 -12.63 -12.98
N GLY A 309 -22.63 -12.42 -13.49
CA GLY A 309 -22.37 -11.50 -14.61
C GLY A 309 -22.36 -10.01 -14.23
N LYS A 310 -22.59 -9.67 -12.96
CA LYS A 310 -22.55 -8.29 -12.45
C LYS A 310 -21.10 -7.84 -12.33
N TRP A 311 -20.57 -7.17 -13.36
CA TRP A 311 -19.19 -6.64 -13.36
C TRP A 311 -18.86 -5.74 -12.17
N TYR A 312 -19.87 -5.16 -11.50
CA TYR A 312 -19.79 -4.26 -10.35
C TYR A 312 -19.93 -4.96 -8.98
N GLY A 313 -20.23 -6.26 -8.98
CA GLY A 313 -20.48 -7.05 -7.77
C GLY A 313 -19.22 -7.37 -6.96
N GLY A 314 -19.40 -8.14 -5.90
CA GLY A 314 -18.31 -8.54 -4.98
C GLY A 314 -18.17 -7.61 -3.78
N THR A 315 -17.56 -8.13 -2.72
CA THR A 315 -17.17 -7.32 -1.55
C THR A 315 -16.25 -6.18 -1.98
N TYR A 316 -16.49 -4.97 -1.47
CA TYR A 316 -15.83 -3.72 -1.89
C TYR A 316 -16.01 -3.33 -3.38
N GLY A 317 -16.93 -4.00 -4.08
CA GLY A 317 -17.38 -3.73 -5.44
C GLY A 317 -17.92 -2.32 -5.68
N TRP A 318 -18.16 -1.97 -6.95
CA TRP A 318 -18.88 -0.75 -7.30
C TRP A 318 -20.30 -0.69 -6.74
N GLY A 319 -20.93 -1.86 -6.51
CA GLY A 319 -22.25 -1.98 -5.91
C GLY A 319 -22.27 -2.14 -4.40
N PHE A 320 -21.12 -2.12 -3.74
CA PHE A 320 -21.00 -2.55 -2.34
C PHE A 320 -21.49 -1.49 -1.35
N THR A 321 -22.76 -1.61 -0.98
CA THR A 321 -23.43 -0.82 0.05
C THR A 321 -23.88 -1.74 1.17
N VAL A 322 -23.53 -1.41 2.41
CA VAL A 322 -23.83 -2.21 3.61
C VAL A 322 -24.63 -1.37 4.61
N ILE A 323 -25.32 -2.03 5.53
CA ILE A 323 -25.99 -1.38 6.65
C ILE A 323 -25.03 -1.32 7.83
N VAL A 324 -24.84 -0.14 8.41
CA VAL A 324 -24.07 0.07 9.64
C VAL A 324 -24.89 -0.47 10.83
N PRO A 325 -24.46 -1.54 11.53
CA PRO A 325 -25.29 -2.21 12.54
C PRO A 325 -25.77 -1.31 13.68
N GLN A 326 -24.95 -0.32 14.06
CA GLN A 326 -25.15 0.54 15.21
C GLN A 326 -26.18 1.64 14.96
N THR A 327 -26.27 2.12 13.71
CA THR A 327 -27.11 3.27 13.34
C THR A 327 -28.24 2.92 12.38
N GLY A 328 -28.11 1.82 11.62
CA GLY A 328 -29.01 1.47 10.53
C GLY A 328 -28.75 2.24 9.23
N ASP A 329 -27.77 3.15 9.21
CA ASP A 329 -27.43 3.94 8.03
C ASP A 329 -26.78 3.08 6.94
N LEU A 330 -26.90 3.54 5.69
CA LEU A 330 -26.20 2.93 4.57
C LEU A 330 -24.77 3.48 4.46
N ALA A 331 -23.81 2.57 4.31
CA ALA A 331 -22.42 2.89 4.03
C ALA A 331 -21.99 2.35 2.66
N HIS A 332 -21.48 3.23 1.81
CA HIS A 332 -20.95 2.89 0.49
C HIS A 332 -19.44 2.63 0.58
N ARG A 333 -19.01 1.37 0.43
CA ARG A 333 -17.64 0.94 0.75
C ARG A 333 -16.85 0.44 -0.47
N ASN A 334 -16.97 1.11 -1.60
CA ASN A 334 -16.18 0.79 -2.79
C ASN A 334 -14.67 1.04 -2.56
N ARG A 335 -13.82 0.04 -2.85
CA ARG A 335 -12.34 0.14 -2.76
C ARG A 335 -11.59 -0.05 -4.08
N GLN A 336 -12.28 -0.05 -5.22
CA GLN A 336 -11.67 -0.33 -6.54
C GLN A 336 -10.47 0.56 -6.86
N HIS A 337 -10.50 1.81 -6.36
CA HIS A 337 -9.44 2.78 -6.60
C HIS A 337 -8.09 2.44 -5.95
N TRP A 338 -8.05 1.50 -5.02
CA TRP A 338 -6.81 1.01 -4.43
C TRP A 338 -6.00 0.15 -5.41
N GLY A 339 -6.66 -0.49 -6.38
CA GLY A 339 -5.99 -1.31 -7.40
C GLY A 339 -5.06 -0.52 -8.32
N PHE A 340 -5.12 0.81 -8.32
CA PHE A 340 -4.21 1.65 -9.09
C PHE A 340 -2.73 1.45 -8.72
N VAL A 341 -2.42 0.92 -7.52
CA VAL A 341 -1.04 0.53 -7.14
C VAL A 341 -0.41 -0.41 -8.18
N GLY A 342 -1.16 -1.36 -8.74
CA GLY A 342 -0.64 -2.24 -9.79
C GLY A 342 -0.29 -1.49 -11.08
N MET A 343 -1.09 -0.49 -11.44
CA MET A 343 -0.81 0.38 -12.60
C MET A 343 0.43 1.24 -12.37
N MET A 344 0.62 1.76 -11.15
CA MET A 344 1.84 2.49 -10.76
C MET A 344 3.07 1.59 -10.85
N ASN A 345 2.98 0.36 -10.35
CA ASN A 345 4.08 -0.61 -10.38
C ASN A 345 4.47 -0.98 -11.82
N ALA A 346 3.49 -1.23 -12.69
CA ALA A 346 3.76 -1.54 -14.09
C ALA A 346 4.32 -0.33 -14.86
N TYR A 347 3.80 0.88 -14.61
CA TYR A 347 4.37 2.12 -15.17
C TYR A 347 5.81 2.32 -14.72
N PHE A 348 6.10 2.17 -13.42
CA PHE A 348 7.47 2.30 -12.89
C PHE A 348 8.47 1.37 -13.58
N LEU A 349 8.02 0.17 -13.91
CA LEU A 349 8.83 -0.82 -14.60
C LEU A 349 8.99 -0.53 -16.10
N THR A 350 8.00 0.08 -16.76
CA THR A 350 7.95 0.13 -18.24
C THR A 350 8.07 1.51 -18.84
N GLY A 351 7.68 2.56 -18.12
CA GLY A 351 7.42 3.90 -18.66
C GLY A 351 6.21 3.96 -19.61
N ASP A 352 5.42 2.89 -19.73
CA ASP A 352 4.31 2.82 -20.67
C ASP A 352 3.07 3.53 -20.11
N ASP A 353 2.71 4.65 -20.71
CA ASP A 353 1.58 5.49 -20.26
C ASP A 353 0.23 4.79 -20.38
N LYS A 354 0.11 3.62 -21.05
CA LYS A 354 -1.14 2.85 -21.13
C LYS A 354 -1.74 2.55 -19.74
N TYR A 355 -0.89 2.35 -18.72
CA TYR A 355 -1.31 2.04 -17.36
C TYR A 355 -1.98 3.25 -16.68
N LEU A 356 -1.43 4.45 -16.91
CA LEU A 356 -2.01 5.70 -16.40
C LEU A 356 -3.24 6.10 -17.23
N ASP A 357 -3.18 5.92 -18.56
CA ASP A 357 -4.26 6.21 -19.50
C ASP A 357 -5.52 5.39 -19.22
N ALA A 358 -5.38 4.11 -18.84
CA ALA A 358 -6.51 3.28 -18.42
C ALA A 358 -7.30 3.95 -17.27
N TRP A 359 -6.60 4.52 -16.30
CA TRP A 359 -7.22 5.22 -15.18
C TRP A 359 -7.80 6.58 -15.56
N ARG A 360 -7.11 7.35 -16.43
CA ARG A 360 -7.65 8.60 -16.99
C ARG A 360 -8.96 8.35 -17.73
N LYS A 361 -9.04 7.29 -18.54
CA LYS A 361 -10.28 6.91 -19.24
C LYS A 361 -11.38 6.57 -18.26
N GLN A 362 -11.12 5.77 -17.23
CA GLN A 362 -12.10 5.51 -16.17
C GLN A 362 -12.62 6.81 -15.54
N THR A 363 -11.73 7.72 -15.17
CA THR A 363 -12.09 9.05 -14.64
C THR A 363 -13.02 9.79 -15.60
N ILE A 364 -12.74 9.79 -16.90
CA ILE A 364 -13.59 10.40 -17.93
C ILE A 364 -14.96 9.70 -17.99
N ARG A 365 -15.01 8.36 -18.01
CA ARG A 365 -16.27 7.59 -18.10
C ARG A 365 -17.20 7.82 -16.92
N VAL A 366 -16.65 7.80 -15.70
CA VAL A 366 -17.41 8.07 -14.47
C VAL A 366 -17.86 9.53 -14.44
N ASN A 367 -16.97 10.47 -14.80
CA ASN A 367 -17.32 11.89 -14.76
C ASN A 367 -18.33 12.31 -15.83
N ALA A 368 -18.41 11.59 -16.95
CA ALA A 368 -19.42 11.82 -18.00
C ALA A 368 -20.85 11.54 -17.52
N GLN A 369 -21.03 10.82 -16.41
CA GLN A 369 -22.35 10.53 -15.83
C GLN A 369 -22.93 11.70 -15.03
N LYS A 370 -22.18 12.81 -14.90
CA LYS A 370 -22.60 14.03 -14.19
C LYS A 370 -24.06 14.39 -14.49
N LYS A 371 -24.82 14.71 -13.44
CA LYS A 371 -26.18 15.28 -13.57
C LYS A 371 -26.42 16.43 -12.61
N MET A 372 -27.50 17.17 -12.83
CA MET A 372 -27.94 18.22 -11.92
C MET A 372 -28.93 17.64 -10.90
N ILE A 373 -28.66 17.85 -9.61
CA ILE A 373 -29.57 17.55 -8.50
C ILE A 373 -29.66 18.83 -7.67
N ASP A 374 -30.87 19.34 -7.46
CA ASP A 374 -31.12 20.59 -6.72
C ASP A 374 -30.24 21.78 -7.18
N GLY A 375 -30.09 21.92 -8.50
CA GLY A 375 -29.29 22.98 -9.12
C GLY A 375 -27.78 22.83 -8.95
N LYS A 376 -27.28 21.73 -8.36
CA LYS A 376 -25.85 21.45 -8.22
C LYS A 376 -25.39 20.33 -9.14
N PRO A 377 -24.18 20.43 -9.73
CA PRO A 377 -23.60 19.33 -10.46
C PRO A 377 -23.17 18.22 -9.49
N MET A 378 -23.57 16.99 -9.79
CA MET A 378 -23.30 15.82 -8.97
C MET A 378 -22.69 14.71 -9.83
N TRP A 379 -21.76 13.95 -9.25
CA TRP A 379 -21.08 12.82 -9.90
C TRP A 379 -21.27 11.55 -9.09
N PRO A 380 -21.38 10.38 -9.73
CA PRO A 380 -21.63 9.16 -9.00
C PRO A 380 -20.35 8.63 -8.34
N ARG A 381 -20.54 7.73 -7.38
CA ARG A 381 -19.46 6.97 -6.72
C ARG A 381 -19.67 5.47 -6.76
N MET A 382 -20.88 5.03 -7.06
CA MET A 382 -21.29 3.64 -7.01
C MET A 382 -22.08 3.27 -8.27
N PHE A 383 -22.14 1.97 -8.58
CA PHE A 383 -22.92 1.40 -9.68
C PHE A 383 -23.61 0.13 -9.22
N GLY A 384 -24.90 -0.03 -9.51
CA GLY A 384 -25.69 -1.21 -9.12
C GLY A 384 -26.67 -1.62 -10.21
N ASP A 385 -27.64 -2.45 -9.85
CA ASP A 385 -28.65 -3.00 -10.77
C ASP A 385 -29.43 -1.87 -11.50
N ASP A 386 -29.70 -0.76 -10.81
CA ASP A 386 -30.38 0.43 -11.37
C ASP A 386 -29.43 1.49 -11.97
N GLY A 387 -28.15 1.13 -12.17
CA GLY A 387 -27.12 2.01 -12.72
C GLY A 387 -26.38 2.85 -11.69
N TRP A 388 -25.98 4.07 -12.07
CA TRP A 388 -25.12 4.94 -11.24
C TRP A 388 -25.86 5.58 -10.05
N TYR A 389 -25.27 5.47 -8.86
CA TYR A 389 -25.80 6.03 -7.61
C TYR A 389 -24.70 6.61 -6.70
N ASN A 390 -25.10 7.04 -5.50
CA ASN A 390 -24.26 7.78 -4.55
C ASN A 390 -23.66 9.04 -5.19
N TRP A 391 -24.54 9.99 -5.48
CA TRP A 391 -24.24 11.23 -6.18
C TRP A 391 -23.65 12.25 -5.20
N VAL A 392 -22.44 12.75 -5.47
CA VAL A 392 -21.72 13.70 -4.59
C VAL A 392 -21.30 14.97 -5.35
N PRO A 393 -21.14 16.12 -4.67
CA PRO A 393 -20.87 17.41 -5.32
C PRO A 393 -19.39 17.62 -5.70
N GLN A 394 -18.67 16.55 -6.02
CA GLN A 394 -17.28 16.60 -6.47
C GLN A 394 -17.04 15.61 -7.63
N PRO A 395 -16.22 15.97 -8.63
CA PRO A 395 -15.79 15.02 -9.66
C PRO A 395 -15.09 13.79 -9.08
N TYR A 396 -15.16 12.66 -9.77
CA TYR A 396 -14.32 11.49 -9.52
C TYR A 396 -12.86 11.86 -9.83
N SER A 397 -12.01 11.90 -8.80
CA SER A 397 -10.62 12.36 -8.88
C SER A 397 -9.65 11.46 -8.10
N TYR A 398 -9.99 10.18 -7.91
CA TYR A 398 -9.06 9.24 -7.28
C TYR A 398 -7.75 9.11 -8.07
N ASN A 399 -6.64 9.04 -7.34
CA ASN A 399 -5.27 8.83 -7.82
C ASN A 399 -4.69 9.89 -8.76
N GLN A 400 -5.28 11.10 -8.82
CA GLN A 400 -4.81 12.14 -9.76
C GLN A 400 -3.42 12.69 -9.42
N LEU A 401 -3.07 12.75 -8.13
CA LEU A 401 -1.72 13.16 -7.73
C LEU A 401 -0.68 12.16 -8.21
N GLU A 402 -0.94 10.87 -8.06
CA GLU A 402 -0.06 9.80 -8.51
C GLU A 402 0.06 9.77 -10.04
N ILE A 403 -1.04 9.96 -10.77
CA ILE A 403 -1.02 10.08 -12.24
C ILE A 403 -0.15 11.26 -12.68
N TYR A 404 -0.39 12.46 -12.13
CA TYR A 404 0.41 13.65 -12.46
C TYR A 404 1.87 13.45 -12.09
N TYR A 405 2.15 12.92 -10.90
CA TYR A 405 3.50 12.68 -10.44
C TYR A 405 4.25 11.75 -11.37
N LEU A 406 3.64 10.67 -11.84
CA LEU A 406 4.31 9.70 -12.72
C LEU A 406 4.46 10.21 -14.15
N SER A 407 3.45 10.90 -14.68
CA SER A 407 3.42 11.36 -16.07
C SER A 407 4.14 12.68 -16.31
N MET A 408 4.14 13.56 -15.30
CA MET A 408 4.51 14.98 -15.38
C MET A 408 3.79 15.74 -16.50
N LYS A 409 2.64 15.25 -16.98
CA LYS A 409 1.88 15.88 -18.07
C LYS A 409 1.06 17.06 -17.54
N PRO A 410 1.11 18.25 -18.17
CA PRO A 410 0.35 19.41 -17.72
C PRO A 410 -1.17 19.17 -17.63
N LYS A 411 -1.74 18.33 -18.51
CA LYS A 411 -3.17 17.99 -18.47
C LYS A 411 -3.59 17.25 -17.20
N ASP A 412 -2.70 16.50 -16.57
CA ASP A 412 -3.01 15.78 -15.33
C ASP A 412 -3.00 16.71 -14.11
N ARG A 413 -2.38 17.90 -14.22
CA ARG A 413 -2.34 18.93 -13.17
C ARG A 413 -3.72 19.53 -12.85
N GLN A 414 -4.68 19.47 -13.79
CA GLN A 414 -5.98 20.15 -13.69
C GLN A 414 -6.81 19.76 -12.45
N PHE A 415 -6.59 18.57 -11.89
CA PHE A 415 -7.31 18.10 -10.69
C PHE A 415 -6.64 18.51 -9.38
N LEU A 416 -5.49 19.18 -9.44
CA LEU A 416 -4.57 19.37 -8.32
C LEU A 416 -4.25 20.85 -8.04
N GLU A 417 -5.01 21.78 -8.63
CA GLU A 417 -4.72 23.22 -8.57
C GLU A 417 -4.55 23.76 -7.13
N ASN A 418 -5.17 23.10 -6.14
CA ASN A 418 -5.10 23.49 -4.73
C ASN A 418 -4.08 22.71 -3.89
N ASP A 419 -3.30 21.81 -4.48
CA ASP A 419 -2.25 21.10 -3.76
C ASP A 419 -1.12 22.06 -3.34
N ALA A 420 -0.91 22.20 -2.03
CA ALA A 420 0.01 23.17 -1.46
C ALA A 420 1.49 22.88 -1.78
N TRP A 421 1.85 21.59 -1.90
CA TRP A 421 3.21 21.17 -2.24
C TRP A 421 3.48 21.47 -3.71
N LEU A 422 2.54 21.14 -4.60
CA LEU A 422 2.70 21.45 -6.01
C LEU A 422 2.70 22.96 -6.27
N LYS A 423 1.89 23.76 -5.54
CA LYS A 423 1.99 25.24 -5.60
C LYS A 423 3.37 25.75 -5.18
N PHE A 424 4.02 25.12 -4.21
CA PHE A 424 5.39 25.45 -3.84
C PHE A 424 6.38 25.12 -4.95
N LEU A 425 6.25 23.95 -5.59
CA LEU A 425 7.07 23.58 -6.76
C LEU A 425 6.87 24.55 -7.94
N ASP A 426 5.66 25.10 -8.07
CA ASP A 426 5.32 26.12 -9.08
C ASP A 426 5.80 27.54 -8.71
N GLY A 427 6.43 27.74 -7.54
CA GLY A 427 6.87 29.06 -7.05
C GLY A 427 5.75 29.96 -6.51
N ASN A 428 4.58 29.39 -6.24
CA ASN A 428 3.37 30.09 -5.79
C ASN A 428 3.05 29.85 -4.30
N ASN A 429 3.99 29.30 -3.52
CA ASN A 429 3.82 29.03 -2.10
C ASN A 429 5.17 28.88 -1.35
N ASP A 430 6.00 29.93 -1.34
CA ASP A 430 7.34 29.90 -0.73
C ASP A 430 7.35 29.59 0.77
N SER A 431 6.23 29.86 1.46
CA SER A 431 6.06 29.58 2.89
C SER A 431 5.82 28.11 3.23
N TYR A 432 5.53 27.28 2.22
CA TYR A 432 5.16 25.88 2.38
C TYR A 432 6.17 25.05 3.18
N PRO A 433 7.50 25.09 2.90
CA PRO A 433 8.44 24.19 3.57
C PRO A 433 8.43 24.37 5.09
N GLU A 434 8.52 25.61 5.56
CA GLU A 434 8.50 25.91 6.99
C GLU A 434 7.15 25.59 7.63
N GLN A 435 6.02 25.92 6.98
CA GLN A 435 4.69 25.60 7.50
C GLN A 435 4.47 24.09 7.63
N ALA A 436 4.88 23.32 6.62
CA ALA A 436 4.74 21.88 6.62
C ALA A 436 5.59 21.22 7.72
N LEU A 437 6.85 21.63 7.86
CA LEU A 437 7.74 21.09 8.89
C LEU A 437 7.30 21.46 10.30
N ARG A 438 6.85 22.71 10.52
CA ARG A 438 6.32 23.14 11.83
C ARG A 438 5.03 22.41 12.22
N ARG A 439 4.15 22.15 11.25
CA ARG A 439 2.95 21.33 11.45
C ARG A 439 3.33 19.91 11.87
N ASP A 440 4.26 19.29 11.17
CA ASP A 440 4.71 17.92 11.47
C ASP A 440 5.40 17.87 12.85
N LEU A 441 6.22 18.86 13.23
CA LEU A 441 6.77 18.98 14.59
C LEU A 441 5.69 19.10 15.67
N ALA A 442 4.67 19.93 15.42
CA ALA A 442 3.54 20.10 16.34
C ALA A 442 2.75 18.78 16.50
N GLU A 443 2.64 18.00 15.43
CA GLU A 443 1.98 16.69 15.44
C GLU A 443 2.78 15.65 16.24
N VAL A 444 4.12 15.60 16.11
CA VAL A 444 4.96 14.75 16.98
C VAL A 444 4.72 15.07 18.45
N ARG A 445 4.67 16.37 18.80
CA ARG A 445 4.38 16.82 20.18
C ARG A 445 2.98 16.39 20.61
N ARG A 446 1.95 16.62 19.78
CA ARG A 446 0.56 16.26 20.08
C ARG A 446 0.41 14.77 20.36
N ARG A 447 0.97 13.91 19.50
CA ARG A 447 0.95 12.44 19.68
C ARG A 447 1.74 12.01 20.90
N SER A 448 2.88 12.63 21.17
CA SER A 448 3.68 12.34 22.38
C SER A 448 2.95 12.69 23.67
N THR A 449 2.19 13.78 23.70
CA THR A 449 1.33 14.13 24.84
C THR A 449 0.18 13.14 24.98
N ALA A 450 -0.51 12.83 23.87
CA ALA A 450 -1.62 11.89 23.89
C ALA A 450 -1.19 10.49 24.35
N MET A 451 -0.02 10.02 23.92
CA MET A 451 0.63 8.79 24.40
C MET A 451 0.85 8.79 25.92
N ASN A 452 1.24 9.93 26.51
CA ASN A 452 1.45 10.02 27.96
C ASN A 452 0.15 9.94 28.74
N SER A 453 -0.95 10.38 28.13
CA SER A 453 -2.29 10.38 28.71
C SER A 453 -3.07 9.10 28.43
N ASP A 454 -2.52 8.19 27.63
CA ASP A 454 -3.13 6.89 27.38
C ASP A 454 -3.18 6.07 28.68
N THR A 455 -4.37 5.61 29.04
CA THR A 455 -4.63 4.82 30.25
C THR A 455 -4.83 3.34 29.96
N THR A 456 -4.78 2.93 28.70
CA THR A 456 -4.97 1.53 28.31
C THR A 456 -3.84 0.65 28.83
N THR A 457 -4.19 -0.58 29.19
CA THR A 457 -3.29 -1.68 29.55
C THR A 457 -3.26 -2.70 28.42
N PRO A 458 -2.27 -3.62 28.38
CA PRO A 458 -2.20 -4.62 27.30
C PRO A 458 -3.47 -5.46 27.14
N ASP A 459 -4.23 -5.69 28.21
CA ASP A 459 -5.48 -6.46 28.23
C ASP A 459 -6.75 -5.64 27.87
N THR A 460 -6.64 -4.32 27.76
CA THR A 460 -7.72 -3.37 27.40
C THR A 460 -7.41 -2.61 26.11
N ARG A 461 -6.51 -3.17 25.28
CA ARG A 461 -6.01 -2.54 24.07
C ARG A 461 -6.06 -3.51 22.89
N LEU A 462 -6.54 -3.02 21.75
CA LEU A 462 -6.49 -3.70 20.47
C LEU A 462 -5.24 -3.33 19.65
N ALA A 463 -4.97 -4.04 18.57
CA ALA A 463 -3.73 -3.88 17.81
C ALA A 463 -3.58 -2.48 17.16
N ASP A 464 -4.69 -1.85 16.79
CA ASP A 464 -4.78 -0.54 16.14
C ASP A 464 -4.76 0.63 17.13
N ASP A 465 -5.15 0.40 18.39
CA ASP A 465 -5.28 1.44 19.42
C ASP A 465 -4.05 2.37 19.55
N PRO A 466 -2.79 1.86 19.59
CA PRO A 466 -1.63 2.73 19.72
C PRO A 466 -1.26 3.45 18.42
N ALA A 467 -1.83 3.09 17.27
CA ALA A 467 -1.41 3.64 15.97
C ALA A 467 -1.67 5.15 15.90
N LYS A 468 -2.73 5.63 16.57
CA LYS A 468 -3.03 7.07 16.72
C LYS A 468 -1.95 7.84 17.50
N TYR A 469 -1.11 7.14 18.26
CA TYR A 469 0.02 7.70 19.00
C TYR A 469 1.38 7.49 18.32
N ASN A 470 1.47 6.71 17.23
CA ASN A 470 2.73 6.51 16.50
C ASN A 470 3.30 7.89 16.11
N PRO A 471 4.47 8.30 16.64
CA PRO A 471 4.92 9.67 16.53
C PRO A 471 5.46 10.02 15.14
N ALA A 472 5.81 9.02 14.32
CA ALA A 472 6.52 9.22 13.05
C ALA A 472 5.77 10.15 12.08
N GLN A 473 6.26 11.38 11.95
CA GLN A 473 5.81 12.36 10.96
C GLN A 473 6.83 12.46 9.83
N VAL A 474 6.46 11.90 8.68
CA VAL A 474 7.32 11.83 7.49
C VAL A 474 6.75 12.61 6.32
N THR A 475 5.58 13.25 6.42
CA THR A 475 4.92 13.87 5.27
C THR A 475 5.72 15.02 4.67
N ALA A 476 6.08 16.02 5.47
CA ALA A 476 6.89 17.15 5.00
C ALA A 476 8.28 16.67 4.51
N LEU A 477 8.92 15.76 5.25
CA LEU A 477 10.23 15.21 4.87
C LEU A 477 10.17 14.48 3.52
N ARG A 478 9.13 13.67 3.28
CA ARG A 478 8.93 12.97 2.01
C ARG A 478 8.86 13.96 0.84
N GLN A 479 8.10 15.04 1.00
CA GLN A 479 7.88 16.03 -0.06
C GLN A 479 9.09 16.94 -0.29
N LEU A 480 9.75 17.39 0.78
CA LEU A 480 10.81 18.40 0.71
C LEU A 480 12.19 17.79 0.48
N MET A 481 12.50 16.64 1.09
CA MET A 481 13.82 16.05 0.96
C MET A 481 13.96 15.24 -0.34
N VAL A 482 12.94 14.48 -0.73
CA VAL A 482 13.07 13.49 -1.83
C VAL A 482 12.05 13.64 -2.96
N ALA A 483 11.23 14.70 -2.89
CA ALA A 483 10.08 14.91 -3.76
C ALA A 483 9.25 13.62 -3.93
N GLY A 484 8.94 12.98 -2.80
CA GLY A 484 8.32 11.66 -2.74
C GLY A 484 6.82 11.71 -2.54
N LEU A 485 6.11 10.78 -3.17
CA LEU A 485 4.70 10.54 -2.90
C LEU A 485 4.50 9.86 -1.55
N ASP A 486 3.31 10.03 -0.97
CA ASP A 486 2.89 9.18 0.15
C ASP A 486 2.56 7.78 -0.39
N PRO A 487 3.27 6.71 0.03
CA PRO A 487 2.91 5.33 -0.35
C PRO A 487 1.56 4.90 0.25
N GLY A 488 1.01 5.65 1.21
CA GLY A 488 -0.29 5.39 1.85
C GLY A 488 -0.30 4.10 2.67
N ARG A 489 -1.50 3.59 2.92
CA ARG A 489 -1.78 2.30 3.56
C ARG A 489 -1.87 1.13 2.57
N ARG A 490 -1.58 1.34 1.29
CA ARG A 490 -1.85 0.39 0.19
C ARG A 490 -0.65 -0.46 -0.20
N ALA A 491 0.26 -0.75 0.72
CA ALA A 491 1.50 -1.49 0.45
C ALA A 491 2.30 -1.03 -0.79
N SER A 492 2.25 0.25 -1.17
CA SER A 492 2.98 0.75 -2.34
C SER A 492 4.49 0.89 -2.06
N VAL A 493 5.31 0.83 -3.11
CA VAL A 493 6.71 1.27 -3.01
C VAL A 493 6.76 2.79 -2.83
N TRP A 494 7.89 3.31 -2.34
CA TRP A 494 8.04 4.75 -2.21
C TRP A 494 8.59 5.37 -3.49
N HIS A 495 7.69 5.99 -4.26
CA HIS A 495 8.06 6.78 -5.43
C HIS A 495 8.71 8.09 -5.01
N THR A 496 9.98 8.27 -5.40
CA THR A 496 10.82 9.43 -5.08
C THR A 496 11.56 9.92 -6.31
N ARG A 497 11.94 11.20 -6.35
CA ARG A 497 12.79 11.76 -7.43
C ARG A 497 14.26 11.81 -7.02
N LEU A 498 14.54 11.82 -5.73
CA LEU A 498 15.87 11.88 -5.15
C LEU A 498 15.98 10.82 -4.05
N ARG A 499 17.20 10.38 -3.78
CA ARG A 499 17.51 9.52 -2.62
C ARG A 499 18.88 9.90 -2.08
N TYR A 500 19.00 9.89 -0.76
CA TYR A 500 20.25 10.20 -0.08
C TYR A 500 20.97 8.93 0.37
N PHE A 501 22.29 8.99 0.32
CA PHE A 501 23.19 7.97 0.84
C PHE A 501 24.37 8.65 1.52
N ASP A 502 24.68 8.22 2.73
CA ASP A 502 25.85 8.63 3.48
C ASP A 502 27.03 7.71 3.10
N PRO A 503 28.03 8.21 2.36
CA PRO A 503 29.17 7.40 1.93
C PRO A 503 30.12 7.04 3.07
N THR A 504 30.19 7.85 4.13
CA THR A 504 31.08 7.67 5.28
C THR A 504 30.55 6.55 6.18
N ARG A 505 29.27 6.63 6.55
CA ARG A 505 28.61 5.60 7.37
C ARG A 505 28.11 4.42 6.54
N ARG A 506 28.11 4.53 5.21
CA ARG A 506 27.65 3.52 4.24
C ARG A 506 26.19 3.11 4.47
N ARG A 507 25.32 4.09 4.74
CA ARG A 507 23.89 3.88 5.03
C ARG A 507 22.99 4.79 4.20
N ALA A 508 21.70 4.46 4.14
CA ALA A 508 20.70 5.34 3.55
C ALA A 508 20.49 6.61 4.39
N GLY A 509 20.10 7.70 3.74
CA GLY A 509 19.83 8.98 4.38
C GLY A 509 20.96 9.98 4.24
N ILE A 510 20.71 11.21 4.71
CA ILE A 510 21.74 12.25 4.77
C ILE A 510 22.73 11.97 5.93
N PRO A 511 24.03 12.33 5.79
CA PRO A 511 25.01 12.30 6.88
C PRO A 511 24.56 13.05 8.14
N ASP A 512 25.22 12.87 9.29
CA ASP A 512 24.84 13.58 10.54
C ASP A 512 25.32 15.04 10.56
N ASP A 513 26.33 15.37 9.76
CA ASP A 513 27.07 16.64 9.74
C ASP A 513 26.68 17.60 8.61
N CYS A 514 25.66 17.26 7.81
CA CYS A 514 25.17 18.12 6.73
C CYS A 514 23.99 19.04 7.06
#